data_AF-A0A2D6CRJ5-F1
#
_entry.id   AF-A0A2D6CRJ5-F1
#
_cell.length_a   1.000
_cell.length_b   1.000
_cell.length_c   1.000
_cell.angle_alpha   90.00
_cell.angle_beta   90.00
_cell.angle_gamma   90.00
#
_symmetry.space_group_name_H-M   'P 1'
#
loop_
_entity.id
_entity.type
_entity.pdbx_description
1 polymer ?
#
loop_
_entity_poly.entity_id
_entity_poly.type
_entity_poly.pdbx_seq_one_letter_code
_entity_poly.pdbx_strand_id
1 'polypeptide(L)' 'MLVAAHNDDLKAAAQCGFKTAFVERPFEHGSDQQSDLVAQGDYDYVARDFVDLAAQLGC' A
#
# COMPACT_ATOMS: atom_id res chain seq x y z
N MET A 1 2.93 -12.00 1.70
CA MET A 1 2.57 -10.70 1.12
C MET A 1 2.50 -9.70 2.27
N LEU A 2 3.06 -8.51 2.13
CA LEU A 2 2.82 -7.40 3.05
C LEU A 2 1.80 -6.45 2.42
N VAL A 3 0.81 -6.05 3.22
CA VAL A 3 -0.17 -5.01 2.88
C VAL A 3 0.10 -3.84 3.82
N ALA A 4 0.42 -2.66 3.29
CA ALA A 4 0.76 -1.49 4.09
C ALA A 4 0.35 -0.19 3.39
N ALA A 5 0.20 0.87 4.19
CA ALA A 5 0.02 2.23 3.68
C ALA A 5 1.36 2.94 3.44
N HIS A 6 2.44 2.48 4.08
CA HIS A 6 3.74 3.15 4.04
C HIS A 6 4.64 2.56 2.95
N ASN A 7 5.18 3.41 2.09
CA ASN A 7 6.00 2.96 0.95
C ASN A 7 7.30 2.27 1.39
N ASP A 8 7.89 2.71 2.50
CA ASP A 8 9.16 2.18 2.99
C ASP A 8 9.03 0.75 3.54
N ASP A 9 7.92 0.44 4.20
CA ASP A 9 7.56 -0.92 4.62
C ASP A 9 7.47 -1.86 3.41
N LEU A 10 6.80 -1.42 2.34
CA LEU A 10 6.64 -2.22 1.12
C LEU A 10 7.96 -2.37 0.35
N LYS A 11 8.79 -1.32 0.29
CA LYS A 11 10.14 -1.40 -0.31
C LYS A 11 11.00 -2.42 0.44
N ALA A 12 10.99 -2.40 1.77
CA ALA A 12 11.72 -3.36 2.58
C ALA A 12 11.20 -4.79 2.39
N ALA A 13 9.87 -4.97 2.37
CA ALA A 13 9.27 -6.28 2.13
C ALA A 13 9.61 -6.84 0.74
N ALA A 14 9.62 -6.00 -0.29
CA ALA A 14 10.02 -6.37 -1.65
C ALA A 14 11.48 -6.85 -1.71
N GLN A 15 12.40 -6.17 -0.99
CA GLN A 15 13.81 -6.59 -0.88
C GLN A 15 13.97 -7.96 -0.20
N CYS A 16 13.04 -8.33 0.69
CA CYS A 16 12.99 -9.66 1.30
C CYS A 16 12.27 -10.71 0.43
N GLY A 17 11.80 -10.36 -0.77
CA GLY A 17 11.12 -11.28 -1.69
C GLY A 17 9.63 -11.50 -1.39
N PHE A 18 9.01 -10.67 -0.55
CA PHE A 18 7.57 -10.74 -0.33
C PHE A 18 6.81 -10.04 -1.47
N LYS A 19 5.63 -10.58 -1.79
CA LYS A 19 4.58 -9.84 -2.51
C LYS A 19 4.15 -8.59 -1.72
N THR A 20 3.73 -7.53 -2.40
CA THR A 20 3.43 -6.22 -1.80
C THR A 20 2.09 -5.65 -2.28
N ALA A 21 1.34 -5.02 -1.37
CA ALA A 21 0.12 -4.30 -1.68
C ALA A 21 0.09 -2.95 -0.95
N PHE A 22 -0.03 -1.86 -1.69
CA PHE A 22 -0.23 -0.52 -1.14
C PHE A 22 -1.72 -0.24 -0.95
N VAL A 23 -2.11 0.23 0.24
CA VAL A 23 -3.47 0.66 0.54
C VAL A 23 -3.48 2.13 0.97
N GLU A 24 -4.21 2.96 0.24
CA GLU A 24 -4.28 4.39 0.50
C GLU A 24 -4.80 4.72 1.91
N ARG A 25 -4.09 5.61 2.61
CA ARG A 25 -4.52 6.24 3.87
C ARG A 25 -4.21 7.74 3.84
N PRO A 26 -4.91 8.53 3.00
CA PRO A 26 -4.58 9.94 2.78
C PRO A 26 -4.79 10.84 4.00
N PHE A 27 -5.41 10.33 5.06
CA PHE A 27 -5.74 11.06 6.28
C PHE A 27 -5.22 10.37 7.56
N GLU A 28 -4.25 9.46 7.45
CA GLU A 28 -3.61 8.83 8.62
C GLU A 28 -3.05 9.89 9.58
N HIS A 29 -2.45 10.95 9.02
CA HIS A 29 -1.88 12.08 9.76
C HIS A 29 -2.74 13.35 9.67
N GLY A 30 -4.02 13.24 9.28
CA GLY A 30 -4.94 14.37 9.10
C GLY A 30 -4.94 14.96 7.69
N SER A 31 -5.65 16.08 7.50
CA SER A 31 -5.89 16.70 6.18
C SER A 31 -4.62 17.19 5.47
N ASP A 32 -3.57 17.46 6.23
CA ASP A 32 -2.34 18.09 5.74
C ASP A 32 -1.22 17.06 5.50
N GLN A 33 -1.53 15.76 5.55
CA GLN A 33 -0.57 14.69 5.27
C GLN A 33 0.13 14.90 3.92
N GLN A 34 1.45 14.73 3.90
CA GLN A 34 2.29 14.93 2.69
C GLN A 34 3.03 13.65 2.27
N SER A 35 3.08 12.63 3.13
CA SER A 35 3.74 11.36 2.88
C SER A 35 2.73 10.27 2.54
N ASP A 36 3.20 9.25 1.81
CA ASP A 36 2.45 8.02 1.55
C ASP A 36 1.04 8.25 0.96
N LEU A 37 0.89 9.32 0.19
CA LEU A 37 -0.36 9.65 -0.50
C LEU A 37 -0.58 8.82 -1.76
N VAL A 38 0.50 8.29 -2.33
CA VAL A 38 0.51 7.49 -3.56
C VAL A 38 1.57 6.39 -3.46
N ALA A 39 1.39 5.33 -4.24
CA ALA A 39 2.41 4.31 -4.43
C ALA A 39 3.65 4.89 -5.11
N GLN A 40 4.83 4.59 -4.57
CA GLN A 40 6.13 5.06 -5.07
C GLN A 40 7.03 3.91 -5.55
N GLY A 41 6.50 2.69 -5.63
CA GLY A 41 7.19 1.50 -6.12
C GLY A 41 6.29 0.64 -6.98
N ASP A 42 6.90 -0.32 -7.67
CA ASP A 42 6.20 -1.32 -8.47
C ASP A 42 5.63 -2.42 -7.56
N TYR A 43 4.58 -2.08 -6.82
CA TYR A 43 3.88 -3.02 -5.95
C TYR A 43 2.97 -3.96 -6.74
N ASP A 44 2.75 -5.18 -6.23
CA ASP A 44 1.89 -6.15 -6.91
C ASP A 44 0.43 -5.68 -6.97
N TYR A 45 -0.01 -4.92 -5.95
CA TYR A 45 -1.34 -4.33 -5.86
C TYR A 45 -1.28 -2.90 -5.34
N VAL A 46 -2.17 -2.05 -5.85
CA VAL A 46 -2.43 -0.70 -5.36
C VAL A 46 -3.94 -0.56 -5.22
N ALA A 47 -4.41 -0.26 -4.01
CA ALA A 47 -5.83 -0.24 -3.70
C ALA A 47 -6.18 1.00 -2.87
N ARG A 48 -7.40 1.50 -3.05
CA ARG A 48 -7.89 2.69 -2.32
C ARG A 48 -8.35 2.35 -0.89
N ASP A 49 -8.75 1.10 -0.67
CA ASP A 49 -9.14 0.55 0.62
C ASP A 49 -9.03 -0.98 0.61
N PHE A 50 -9.41 -1.63 1.70
CA PHE A 50 -9.36 -3.10 1.79
C PHE A 50 -10.45 -3.82 0.98
N VAL A 51 -11.55 -3.16 0.63
CA VAL A 51 -12.60 -3.76 -0.20
C VAL A 51 -12.14 -3.83 -1.66
N ASP A 52 -11.51 -2.75 -2.14
CA ASP A 52 -10.84 -2.70 -3.44
C ASP A 52 -9.73 -3.77 -3.52
N LEU A 53 -8.88 -3.88 -2.49
CA LEU A 53 -7.86 -4.93 -2.44
C LEU A 53 -8.47 -6.34 -2.47
N ALA A 54 -9.54 -6.59 -1.71
CA ALA A 54 -10.22 -7.87 -1.70
C ALA A 54 -10.80 -8.22 -3.08
N ALA A 55 -11.39 -7.25 -3.79
CA ALA A 55 -11.86 -7.41 -5.16
C ALA A 55 -10.72 -7.76 -6.13
N GLN A 56 -9.54 -7.14 -6.00
CA GLN A 56 -8.36 -7.45 -6.80
C GLN A 56 -7.80 -8.85 -6.51
N LEU A 57 -7.93 -9.33 -5.27
CA LEU A 57 -7.53 -10.68 -4.85
C LEU A 57 -8.57 -11.77 -5.16
N GLY A 58 -9.81 -11.37 -5.47
CA GLY A 58 -10.91 -12.28 -5.78
C GLY A 58 -11.48 -13.00 -4.55
N CYS A 59 -11.49 -12.36 -3.37
CA CYS A 59 -12.01 -12.91 -2.12
C CYS A 59 -13.02 -11.99 -1.43
#